data_AF-A0A810NCR7-F1
#
_entry.id   AF-A0A810NCR7-F1
#
_cell.length_a   1.000
_cell.length_b   1.000
_cell.length_c   1.000
_cell.angle_alpha   90.00
_cell.angle_beta   90.00
_cell.angle_gamma   90.00
#
_symmetry.space_group_name_H-M   'P 1'
#
loop_
_entity.id
_entity.type
_entity.pdbx_description
1 polymer ?
#
loop_
_entity_poly.entity_id
_entity_poly.type
_entity_poly.pdbx_seq_one_letter_code
_entity_poly.pdbx_strand_id
1 'polypeptide(L)'
;MPERPVHGRLTVDLAGLREISADLRRDTDEDLRPGFATAQRQMRYGARFCLALDCAEGRAARASVNDVLDQHRKNAEHQLRVAEGLTIALERIVENYTDADTRAAVRLGEVEAELNRALAQLTPPVVKQAPPPRGMLA
;
A
#
# COMPACT_ATOMS: atom_id res chain seq x y z
N MET A 1 -4.26 -29.00 -19.00
CA MET A 1 -4.31 -27.79 -19.86
C MET A 1 -3.91 -26.62 -18.99
N PRO A 2 -2.71 -26.03 -19.13
CA PRO A 2 -2.37 -24.84 -18.36
C PRO A 2 -3.07 -23.64 -18.97
N GLU A 3 -3.95 -23.01 -18.20
CA GLU A 3 -4.59 -21.74 -18.57
C GLU A 3 -3.49 -20.69 -18.76
N ARG A 4 -3.44 -20.10 -19.96
CA ARG A 4 -2.56 -18.95 -20.21
C ARG A 4 -3.08 -17.79 -19.37
N PRO A 5 -2.24 -17.17 -18.50
CA PRO A 5 -2.65 -15.98 -17.79
C PRO A 5 -2.98 -14.91 -18.83
N VAL A 6 -4.24 -14.48 -18.85
CA VAL A 6 -4.66 -13.31 -19.62
C VAL A 6 -3.97 -12.12 -18.96
N HIS A 7 -2.87 -11.67 -19.56
CA HIS A 7 -2.21 -10.43 -19.16
C HIS A 7 -3.07 -9.24 -19.59
N GLY A 8 -4.21 -9.07 -18.92
CA GLY A 8 -4.93 -7.81 -18.93
C GLY A 8 -4.01 -6.75 -18.35
N ARG A 9 -3.73 -5.70 -19.11
CA ARG A 9 -2.95 -4.55 -18.64
C ARG A 9 -3.77 -3.85 -17.57
N LEU A 10 -3.57 -4.23 -16.31
CA LEU A 10 -4.22 -3.60 -15.18
C LEU A 10 -3.51 -2.28 -14.90
N THR A 11 -4.10 -1.18 -15.36
CA THR A 11 -3.70 0.17 -14.94
C THR A 11 -4.13 0.33 -13.49
N VAL A 12 -3.17 0.22 -12.57
CA VAL A 12 -3.43 0.37 -11.15
C VAL A 12 -3.24 1.84 -10.76
N ASP A 13 -4.29 2.44 -10.20
CA ASP A 13 -4.21 3.78 -9.62
C ASP A 13 -3.44 3.72 -8.28
N LEU A 14 -2.13 4.00 -8.37
CA LEU A 14 -1.25 4.02 -7.21
C LEU A 14 -1.50 5.22 -6.29
N ALA A 15 -2.06 6.32 -6.80
CA ALA A 15 -2.40 7.47 -5.98
C ALA A 15 -3.60 7.13 -5.08
N GLY A 16 -4.66 6.58 -5.67
CA GLY A 16 -5.83 6.10 -4.92
C GLY A 16 -5.49 4.99 -3.92
N LEU A 17 -4.63 4.03 -4.28
CA LEU A 17 -4.16 2.99 -3.33
C LEU A 17 -3.39 3.57 -2.15
N ARG A 18 -2.54 4.58 -2.38
CA ARG A 18 -1.81 5.25 -1.30
C ARG A 18 -2.74 6.02 -0.38
N GLU A 19 -3.72 6.74 -0.94
CA GLU A 19 -4.74 7.44 -0.17
C GLU A 19 -5.55 6.47 0.71
N ILE A 20 -6.07 5.39 0.11
CA ILE A 20 -6.80 4.34 0.84
C ILE A 20 -5.93 3.70 1.93
N SER A 21 -4.65 3.44 1.65
CA SER A 21 -3.74 2.87 2.66
C SER A 21 -3.49 3.83 3.82
N ALA A 22 -3.37 5.14 3.54
CA ALA A 22 -3.14 6.17 4.54
C ALA A 22 -4.38 6.38 5.41
N ASP A 23 -5.56 6.38 4.80
CA ASP A 23 -6.84 6.46 5.50
C ASP A 23 -7.08 5.22 6.36
N LEU A 24 -6.88 4.01 5.81
CA LEU A 24 -7.03 2.77 6.57
C LEU A 24 -6.06 2.70 7.76
N ARG A 25 -4.82 3.19 7.57
CA ARG A 25 -3.84 3.28 8.64
C ARG A 25 -4.26 4.29 9.71
N ARG A 26 -4.76 5.45 9.31
CA ARG A 26 -5.30 6.46 10.22
C ARG A 26 -6.46 5.89 11.03
N ASP A 27 -7.45 5.30 10.38
CA ASP A 27 -8.60 4.68 11.05
C ASP A 27 -8.16 3.55 12.01
N THR A 28 -7.13 2.80 11.64
CA THR A 28 -6.59 1.73 12.48
C THR A 28 -5.87 2.28 13.72
N ASP A 29 -5.00 3.26 13.53
CA ASP A 29 -4.11 3.79 14.55
C ASP A 29 -4.79 4.82 15.48
N GLU A 30 -5.67 5.66 14.93
CA GLU A 30 -6.31 6.78 15.62
C GLU A 30 -7.70 6.45 16.17
N ASP A 31 -8.42 5.47 15.60
CA ASP A 31 -9.78 5.12 16.04
C ASP A 31 -9.89 3.70 16.59
N LEU A 32 -9.62 2.68 15.77
CA LEU A 32 -9.86 1.27 16.11
C LEU A 32 -9.01 0.81 17.31
N ARG A 33 -7.70 1.07 17.29
CA ARG A 33 -6.79 0.67 18.38
C ARG A 33 -7.09 1.39 19.71
N PRO A 34 -7.23 2.73 19.76
CA PRO A 34 -7.58 3.42 21.01
C PRO A 34 -9.02 3.16 21.46
N GLY A 35 -9.96 3.00 20.52
CA GLY A 35 -11.35 2.60 20.79
C GLY A 35 -11.40 1.22 21.45
N PHE A 36 -10.66 0.25 20.92
CA PHE A 36 -10.52 -1.08 21.52
C PHE A 36 -9.92 -1.02 22.94
N ALA A 37 -8.84 -0.27 23.14
CA ALA A 37 -8.23 -0.11 24.45
C ALA A 37 -9.18 0.56 25.48
N THR A 38 -10.02 1.49 25.03
CA THR A 38 -11.01 2.17 25.86
C THR A 38 -12.17 1.24 26.21
N ALA A 39 -12.70 0.52 25.22
CA ALA A 39 -13.74 -0.49 25.42
C ALA A 39 -13.25 -1.55 26.41
N GLN A 40 -12.05 -2.10 26.24
CA GLN A 40 -11.48 -3.10 27.14
C GLN A 40 -11.37 -2.59 28.60
N ARG A 41 -10.99 -1.32 28.79
CA ARG A 41 -10.97 -0.68 30.12
C ARG A 41 -12.37 -0.57 30.71
N GLN A 42 -13.35 -0.07 29.95
CA GLN A 42 -14.73 0.09 30.42
C GLN A 42 -15.39 -1.26 30.76
N MET A 43 -15.15 -2.29 29.94
CA MET A 43 -15.64 -3.65 30.18
C MET A 43 -15.12 -4.21 31.51
N ARG A 44 -13.85 -3.94 31.87
CA ARG A 44 -13.30 -4.32 33.18
C ARG A 44 -13.99 -3.61 34.35
N TYR A 45 -14.35 -2.33 34.20
CA TYR A 45 -15.09 -1.61 35.23
C TYR A 45 -16.52 -2.12 35.37
N GLY A 46 -17.24 -2.31 34.27
CA GLY A 46 -18.60 -2.86 34.26
C GLY A 46 -18.67 -4.26 34.85
N ALA A 47 -17.72 -5.13 34.50
CA ALA A 47 -17.61 -6.45 35.10
C ALA A 47 -17.52 -6.36 36.63
N ARG A 48 -16.63 -5.50 37.18
CA ARG A 48 -16.45 -5.30 38.63
C ARG A 48 -17.72 -4.84 39.34
N PHE A 49 -18.56 -4.02 38.69
CA PHE A 49 -19.86 -3.63 39.24
C PHE A 49 -20.79 -4.84 39.38
N CYS A 50 -20.88 -5.69 38.35
CA CYS A 50 -21.66 -6.93 38.40
C CYS A 50 -21.10 -7.96 39.40
N LEU A 51 -19.79 -7.93 39.69
CA LEU A 51 -19.16 -8.77 40.72
C LEU A 51 -19.66 -8.45 42.14
N ALA A 52 -20.14 -7.24 42.40
CA ALA A 52 -20.54 -6.77 43.72
C ALA A 52 -21.96 -7.20 44.13
N LEU A 53 -22.74 -7.77 43.22
CA LEU A 53 -24.12 -8.23 43.47
C LEU A 53 -24.12 -9.70 43.89
N ASP A 54 -24.42 -9.99 45.15
CA ASP A 54 -24.38 -11.35 45.72
C ASP A 54 -25.75 -12.04 45.78
N CYS A 55 -26.56 -11.88 44.73
CA CYS A 55 -27.84 -12.59 44.56
C CYS A 55 -27.76 -13.62 43.43
N ALA A 56 -28.68 -14.59 43.42
CA ALA A 56 -28.71 -15.66 42.41
C ALA A 56 -28.86 -15.10 40.98
N GLU A 57 -29.72 -14.10 40.80
CA GLU A 57 -29.90 -13.36 39.54
C GLU A 57 -28.63 -12.60 39.15
N GLY A 58 -27.93 -12.02 40.13
CA GLY A 58 -26.64 -11.35 39.92
C GLY A 58 -25.54 -12.30 39.43
N ARG A 59 -25.49 -13.54 39.96
CA ARG A 59 -24.53 -14.56 39.52
C ARG A 59 -24.80 -15.05 38.09
N ALA A 60 -26.07 -15.25 37.73
CA ALA A 60 -26.46 -15.62 36.37
C ALA A 60 -26.19 -14.49 35.37
N ALA A 61 -26.53 -13.25 35.74
CA ALA A 61 -26.23 -12.07 34.94
C ALA A 61 -24.72 -11.88 34.74
N ARG A 62 -23.91 -12.13 35.77
CA ARG A 62 -22.44 -12.08 35.70
C ARG A 62 -21.85 -13.06 34.68
N ALA A 63 -22.33 -14.31 34.66
CA ALA A 63 -21.88 -15.30 33.69
C ALA A 63 -22.22 -14.87 32.25
N SER A 64 -23.48 -14.49 32.01
CA SER A 64 -23.92 -14.04 30.69
C SER A 64 -23.19 -12.77 30.21
N VAL A 65 -22.98 -11.80 31.11
CA VAL A 65 -22.26 -10.57 30.77
C VAL A 65 -20.80 -10.88 30.45
N ASN A 66 -20.14 -11.73 31.23
CA ASN A 66 -18.74 -12.11 30.95
C ASN A 66 -18.59 -12.79 29.59
N ASP A 67 -19.49 -13.72 29.23
CA ASP A 67 -19.44 -14.41 27.93
C ASP A 67 -19.58 -13.43 26.76
N VAL A 68 -20.53 -12.49 26.87
CA VAL A 68 -20.75 -11.43 25.87
C VAL A 68 -19.53 -10.51 25.77
N LEU A 69 -18.95 -10.08 26.89
CA LEU A 69 -17.76 -9.23 26.90
C LEU A 69 -16.54 -9.95 26.30
N ASP A 70 -16.37 -11.24 26.58
CA ASP A 70 -15.29 -12.03 25.99
C ASP A 70 -15.47 -12.21 24.48
N GLN A 71 -16.71 -12.40 24.01
CA GLN A 71 -16.99 -12.46 22.59
C GLN A 71 -16.72 -11.11 21.90
N HIS A 72 -17.13 -9.99 22.49
CA HIS A 72 -16.84 -8.67 21.94
C HIS A 72 -15.33 -8.39 21.87
N ARG A 73 -14.58 -8.79 22.90
CA ARG A 73 -13.11 -8.69 22.90
C ARG A 73 -12.50 -9.47 21.74
N LYS A 74 -12.88 -10.73 21.55
CA LYS A 74 -12.38 -11.57 20.45
C LYS A 74 -12.72 -10.98 19.07
N ASN A 75 -13.95 -10.48 18.90
CA ASN A 75 -14.39 -9.87 17.66
C ASN A 75 -13.57 -8.62 17.32
N ALA A 76 -13.34 -7.74 18.30
CA ALA A 76 -12.56 -6.52 18.08
C ALA A 76 -11.07 -6.82 17.84
N GLU A 77 -10.49 -7.80 18.54
CA GLU A 77 -9.13 -8.29 18.24
C GLU A 77 -9.00 -8.88 16.83
N HIS A 78 -10.05 -9.51 16.32
CA HIS A 78 -10.07 -10.03 14.96
C HIS A 78 -10.16 -8.89 13.93
N GLN A 79 -11.06 -7.92 14.16
CA GLN A 79 -11.19 -6.74 13.30
C GLN A 79 -9.87 -5.96 13.20
N LEU A 80 -9.19 -5.75 14.33
CA LEU A 80 -7.89 -5.08 14.34
C LEU A 80 -6.85 -5.84 13.52
N ARG A 81 -6.77 -7.17 13.69
CA ARG A 81 -5.85 -8.02 12.90
C ARG A 81 -6.13 -7.98 11.40
N VAL A 82 -7.40 -7.94 11.01
CA VAL A 82 -7.80 -7.83 9.60
C VAL A 82 -7.41 -6.47 9.05
N ALA A 83 -7.66 -5.38 9.78
CA ALA A 83 -7.29 -4.04 9.37
C ALA A 83 -5.76 -3.90 9.20
N GLU A 84 -4.97 -4.37 10.17
CA GLU A 84 -3.50 -4.39 10.09
C GLU A 84 -3.01 -5.22 8.90
N GLY A 85 -3.62 -6.39 8.67
CA GLY A 85 -3.28 -7.24 7.52
C GLY A 85 -3.58 -6.59 6.17
N LEU A 86 -4.70 -5.87 6.06
CA LEU A 86 -5.06 -5.11 4.86
C LEU A 86 -4.09 -3.96 4.60
N THR A 87 -3.72 -3.20 5.64
CA THR A 87 -2.72 -2.13 5.51
C THR A 87 -1.39 -2.66 4.98
N ILE A 88 -0.87 -3.75 5.55
CA ILE A 88 0.38 -4.38 5.10
C ILE A 88 0.27 -4.88 3.65
N ALA A 89 -0.87 -5.46 3.28
CA ALA A 89 -1.09 -5.94 1.91
C ALA A 89 -1.09 -4.79 0.90
N LEU A 90 -1.76 -3.67 1.21
CA LEU A 90 -1.79 -2.48 0.37
C LEU A 90 -0.40 -1.86 0.23
N GLU A 91 0.36 -1.74 1.33
CA GLU A 91 1.74 -1.26 1.31
C GLU A 91 2.61 -2.11 0.38
N ARG A 92 2.53 -3.45 0.49
CA ARG A 92 3.26 -4.37 -0.40
C ARG A 92 2.85 -4.25 -1.86
N ILE A 93 1.57 -4.02 -2.17
CA ILE A 93 1.12 -3.82 -3.55
C ILE A 93 1.76 -2.54 -4.11
N VAL A 94 1.73 -1.45 -3.34
CA VAL A 94 2.33 -0.18 -3.76
C VAL A 94 3.83 -0.36 -4.01
N GLU A 95 4.57 -0.98 -3.08
CA GLU A 95 6.00 -1.28 -3.21
C GLU A 95 6.32 -2.07 -4.49
N ASN A 96 5.60 -3.17 -4.71
CA ASN A 96 5.80 -4.02 -5.88
C ASN A 96 5.57 -3.28 -7.20
N TYR A 97 4.56 -2.40 -7.25
CA TYR A 97 4.28 -1.61 -8.44
C TYR A 97 5.32 -0.51 -8.66
N THR A 98 5.77 0.17 -7.61
CA THR A 98 6.88 1.15 -7.73
C THR A 98 8.18 0.50 -8.21
N ASP A 99 8.49 -0.70 -7.72
CA ASP A 99 9.68 -1.45 -8.16
C ASP A 99 9.56 -1.92 -9.62
N ALA A 100 8.35 -2.30 -10.06
CA ALA A 100 8.10 -2.65 -11.44
C ALA A 100 8.25 -1.44 -12.37
N ASP A 101 7.70 -0.29 -11.96
CA ASP A 101 7.77 0.96 -12.74
C ASP A 101 9.22 1.48 -12.84
N THR A 102 9.96 1.44 -11.73
CA THR A 102 11.39 1.82 -11.71
C THR A 102 12.20 0.94 -12.67
N ARG A 103 11.96 -0.38 -12.68
CA ARG A 103 12.63 -1.31 -13.62
C ARG A 103 12.23 -1.05 -15.07
N ALA A 104 10.97 -0.70 -15.33
CA ALA A 104 10.50 -0.35 -16.66
C ALA A 104 11.15 0.95 -17.16
N ALA A 105 11.24 1.98 -16.31
CA ALA A 105 11.88 3.25 -16.62
C ALA A 105 13.37 3.08 -16.96
N VAL A 106 14.11 2.26 -16.21
CA VAL A 106 15.52 1.96 -16.50
C VAL A 106 15.67 1.32 -17.89
N ARG A 107 14.86 0.31 -18.21
CA ARG A 107 14.91 -0.36 -19.53
C ARG A 107 14.53 0.58 -20.67
N LEU A 108 13.55 1.47 -20.47
CA LEU A 108 13.18 2.47 -21.48
C LEU A 108 14.33 3.46 -21.73
N GLY A 109 15.03 3.90 -20.67
CA GLY A 109 16.21 4.74 -20.80
C GLY A 109 17.37 4.05 -21.54
N GLU A 110 17.58 2.75 -21.31
CA GLU A 110 18.56 1.95 -22.06
C GLU A 110 18.20 1.87 -23.55
N VAL A 111 16.92 1.60 -23.86
CA VAL A 111 16.42 1.55 -25.24
C VAL A 111 16.56 2.92 -25.92
N GLU A 112 16.17 4.01 -25.25
CA GLU A 112 16.38 5.37 -25.78
C GLU A 112 17.86 5.67 -26.03
N ALA A 113 18.75 5.25 -25.13
CA ALA A 113 20.19 5.43 -25.31
C ALA A 113 20.73 4.64 -26.51
N GLU A 114 20.28 3.41 -26.72
CA GLU A 114 20.63 2.61 -27.90
C GLU A 114 20.07 3.22 -29.19
N LEU A 115 18.82 3.70 -29.16
CA LEU A 115 18.18 4.34 -30.31
C LEU A 115 18.93 5.63 -30.70
N ASN A 116 19.30 6.44 -29.71
CA ASN A 116 20.08 7.65 -29.91
C ASN A 116 21.49 7.36 -30.45
N ARG A 117 22.14 6.28 -29.99
CA ARG A 117 23.42 5.82 -30.55
C ARG A 117 23.28 5.36 -32.01
N ALA A 118 22.24 4.61 -32.33
CA ALA A 118 21.97 4.17 -33.70
C ALA A 118 21.68 5.36 -34.63
N LEU A 119 20.87 6.32 -34.18
CA LEU A 119 20.61 7.57 -34.90
C LEU A 119 21.89 8.39 -35.15
N ALA A 120 22.77 8.49 -34.15
CA ALA A 120 24.05 9.20 -34.30
C ALA A 120 24.96 8.56 -35.35
N GLN A 121 24.91 7.23 -35.53
CA GLN A 121 25.67 6.52 -36.56
C GLN A 121 25.08 6.69 -37.97
N LEU A 122 23.76 6.91 -38.07
CA LEU A 122 23.07 7.15 -39.33
C LEU A 122 23.16 8.61 -39.81
N THR A 123 23.58 9.54 -38.95
CA THR A 123 23.71 10.96 -39.29
C THR A 123 25.12 11.22 -39.85
N PRO A 124 25.29 11.55 -41.15
CA PRO A 124 26.62 11.76 -41.71
C PRO A 124 27.29 12.99 -41.09
N PRO A 125 28.63 12.98 -40.89
CA PRO A 125 29.33 14.16 -40.43
C PRO A 125 29.15 15.28 -41.45
N VAL A 126 28.70 16.45 -40.99
CA VAL A 126 28.67 17.67 -41.81
C VAL A 126 30.11 17.99 -42.18
N VAL A 127 30.51 17.61 -43.39
CA VAL A 127 31.80 17.98 -43.97
C VAL A 127 31.76 19.49 -44.18
N LYS A 128 32.36 20.24 -43.25
CA LYS A 128 32.69 21.65 -43.48
C LYS A 128 33.69 21.69 -44.64
N GLN A 129 33.20 21.86 -45.86
CA GLN A 129 34.05 22.16 -47.00
C GLN A 129 34.81 23.46 -46.69
N ALA A 130 36.15 23.37 -46.67
CA ALA A 130 37.00 24.54 -46.53
C ALA A 130 36.73 25.49 -47.72
N PRO A 131 36.62 26.82 -47.47
CA PRO A 131 36.41 27.77 -48.55
C PRO A 131 37.57 27.70 -49.56
N PRO A 132 37.29 27.74 -50.87
CA PRO A 132 38.32 27.60 -51.88
C PRO A 132 39.35 28.74 -51.77
N PRO A 133 40.64 28.47 -52.01
CA PRO A 133 41.67 29.50 -51.96
C PRO A 133 41.36 30.56 -53.03
N ARG A 134 41.19 31.81 -52.60
CA ARG A 134 41.08 32.95 -53.52
C ARG A 134 42.39 33.08 -54.26
N GLY A 135 42.38 32.75 -55.55
CA GLY A 135 43.50 32.96 -56.44
C GLY A 135 43.92 34.43 -56.42
N MET A 136 45.21 34.67 -56.19
CA MET A 136 45.86 35.94 -56.51
C MET A 136 45.83 36.10 -58.02
N LEU A 137 45.14 37.13 -58.51
CA LEU A 137 45.40 37.66 -59.84
C LEU A 137 46.35 38.84 -59.70
N ALA A 138 47.44 38.72 -60.45
CA ALA A 138 48.52 39.67 -60.64
C ALA A 138 48.07 40.94 -61.39
#